data_AF-A0A813SKL4-F1
#
_entry.id   AF-A0A813SKL4-F1
#
_cell.length_a   1.000
_cell.length_b   1.000
_cell.length_c   1.000
_cell.angle_alpha   90.00
_cell.angle_beta   90.00
_cell.angle_gamma   90.00
#
_symmetry.space_group_name_H-M   'P 1'
#
loop_
_entity.id
_entity.type
_entity.pdbx_description
1 polymer ?
#
loop_
_entity_poly.entity_id
_entity_poly.type
_entity_poly.pdbx_seq_one_letter_code
_entity_poly.pdbx_strand_id
1 'polypeptide(L)'
;MQFTLVVAIISLLYTVNNGLDIDTWASEIEKLSMDEKFVEEYYKWSFGLFSQPDYLYGAKTNFPCNISLSNITATTVHQLRPSDVKCIGAMGDSLTAALGAHAIAVSGLLIENRGLSWSVGGDHTIEKVLTLPNIIKNYNPNLEGYSTKFSIIVGKGQNSSNNGFNVAKSGDRSEHMPYQAQLLIERMRTDQKCNFESDWKVVTFFIGGNDLCEFCKNITHDHSPEQYMDYVRETLDILHSTMTRTFVNLVLVLDVRGVKELNSGGFVCQTLHKKTCPCAAFPTPEQAKILDDYIPRYHDVLTALVNSGRYERDDFTVVIQPFLSDTKLPRLDKPGHPIDFSYFAPDCFHFSGKGHSVAALSLWNNMLEPVGQKQTFWHIGEALECPTDERPYFFTSNNSVGVGPKPKKTSVPPVVASTIFSRRTTNGRSTPNDRSTENQQSFTVSPSKIQSHHGHRKPTDDNEDSSSFFYKRKLTFVAGIGLVAMFILILAYAIRRRENINLFVNRRHVGMTRPSKFDDDDEVDIWSRPPSSDKTVPMIHARFS
;
A
#
# COMPACT_ATOMS: atom_id res chain seq x y z
N MET A 1 -4.55 5.94 28.50
CA MET A 1 -5.03 4.55 28.57
C MET A 1 -6.54 4.58 28.44
N GLN A 2 -7.16 4.49 27.24
CA GLN A 2 -8.62 4.24 27.17
C GLN A 2 -9.27 3.92 25.80
N PHE A 3 -8.65 4.07 24.62
CA PHE A 3 -9.39 3.76 23.37
C PHE A 3 -9.27 2.31 22.89
N THR A 4 -8.06 1.72 22.91
CA THR A 4 -7.90 0.26 22.73
C THR A 4 -8.67 -0.49 23.81
N LEU A 5 -8.80 0.10 25.00
CA LEU A 5 -9.64 -0.40 26.06
C LEU A 5 -11.12 -0.27 25.71
N VAL A 6 -11.60 0.84 25.12
CA VAL A 6 -13.01 1.00 24.68
C VAL A 6 -13.34 0.08 23.51
N VAL A 7 -12.51 -0.03 22.47
CA VAL A 7 -12.74 -0.98 21.38
C VAL A 7 -12.64 -2.42 21.87
N ALA A 8 -11.67 -2.73 22.74
CA ALA A 8 -11.59 -4.05 23.37
C ALA A 8 -12.74 -4.32 24.34
N ILE A 9 -13.23 -3.33 25.08
CA ILE A 9 -14.37 -3.42 26.00
C ILE A 9 -15.67 -3.55 25.19
N ILE A 10 -15.85 -2.80 24.11
CA ILE A 10 -17.00 -2.94 23.21
C ILE A 10 -16.97 -4.33 22.57
N SER A 11 -15.79 -4.78 22.11
CA SER A 11 -15.61 -6.13 21.58
C SER A 11 -15.88 -7.20 22.64
N LEU A 12 -15.39 -7.02 23.88
CA LEU A 12 -15.59 -7.92 25.00
C LEU A 12 -17.07 -7.95 25.44
N LEU A 13 -17.70 -6.79 25.60
CA LEU A 13 -19.11 -6.64 25.96
C LEU A 13 -20.03 -7.24 24.90
N TYR A 14 -19.74 -7.07 23.61
CA TYR A 14 -20.52 -7.71 22.54
C TYR A 14 -20.39 -9.22 22.57
N THR A 15 -19.16 -9.73 22.76
CA THR A 15 -18.91 -11.16 22.80
C THR A 15 -19.49 -11.85 24.02
N VAL A 16 -19.66 -11.11 25.12
CA VAL A 16 -20.25 -11.61 26.38
C VAL A 16 -21.78 -11.51 26.38
N ASN A 17 -22.38 -10.46 25.78
CA ASN A 17 -23.84 -10.25 25.86
C ASN A 17 -24.66 -10.85 24.70
N ASN A 18 -24.15 -10.91 23.47
CA ASN A 18 -25.00 -11.14 22.29
C ASN A 18 -24.62 -12.37 21.46
N GLY A 19 -23.62 -13.14 21.89
CA GLY A 19 -22.89 -14.02 20.96
C GLY A 19 -22.15 -13.19 19.90
N LEU A 20 -21.23 -13.80 19.17
CA LEU A 20 -20.45 -13.14 18.12
C LEU A 20 -21.32 -12.76 16.91
N ASP A 21 -22.23 -11.80 17.05
CA ASP A 21 -22.94 -11.20 15.92
C ASP A 21 -22.05 -10.14 15.26
N ILE A 22 -21.21 -10.65 14.36
CA ILE A 22 -20.24 -9.89 13.56
C ILE A 22 -20.91 -8.91 12.60
N ASP A 23 -22.17 -9.14 12.20
CA ASP A 23 -22.91 -8.25 11.31
C ASP A 23 -23.34 -7.00 12.07
N THR A 24 -23.79 -7.17 13.31
CA THR A 24 -24.08 -6.04 14.20
C THR A 24 -22.81 -5.28 14.58
N TRP A 25 -21.71 -5.97 14.88
CA TRP A 25 -20.42 -5.29 15.14
C TRP A 25 -19.90 -4.53 13.92
N ALA A 26 -19.94 -5.13 12.72
CA ALA A 26 -19.52 -4.48 11.48
C ALA A 26 -20.42 -3.26 11.17
N SER A 27 -21.71 -3.36 11.44
CA SER A 27 -22.68 -2.25 11.31
C SER A 27 -22.39 -1.10 12.27
N GLU A 28 -22.03 -1.38 13.54
CA GLU A 28 -21.66 -0.33 14.49
C GLU A 28 -20.31 0.32 14.15
N ILE A 29 -19.33 -0.47 13.73
CA ILE A 29 -18.06 0.04 13.22
C ILE A 29 -18.26 0.86 11.94
N GLU A 30 -19.18 0.44 11.07
CA GLU A 30 -19.57 1.18 9.88
C GLU A 30 -20.21 2.53 10.25
N LYS A 31 -21.15 2.56 11.19
CA LYS A 31 -21.73 3.81 11.72
C LYS A 31 -20.65 4.75 12.25
N LEU A 32 -19.70 4.22 13.02
CA LEU A 32 -18.56 5.00 13.53
C LEU A 32 -17.65 5.50 12.40
N SER A 33 -17.43 4.71 11.35
CA SER A 33 -16.63 5.12 10.19
C SER A 33 -17.25 6.21 9.34
N MET A 34 -18.57 6.39 9.44
CA MET A 34 -19.31 7.46 8.77
C MET A 34 -19.46 8.71 9.63
N ASP A 35 -19.22 8.62 10.93
CA ASP A 35 -19.24 9.76 11.83
C ASP A 35 -17.94 10.56 11.63
N GLU A 36 -18.03 11.69 10.93
CA GLU A 36 -16.89 12.55 10.61
C GLU A 36 -16.14 13.00 11.87
N LYS A 37 -16.86 13.27 12.97
CA LYS A 37 -16.26 13.71 14.23
C LYS A 37 -15.50 12.56 14.89
N PHE A 38 -16.06 11.35 14.90
CA PHE A 38 -15.36 10.16 15.37
C PHE A 38 -14.12 9.87 14.52
N VAL A 39 -14.25 9.91 13.19
CA VAL A 39 -13.13 9.69 12.27
C VAL A 39 -12.04 10.74 12.52
N GLU A 40 -12.41 12.00 12.70
CA GLU A 40 -11.46 13.08 12.99
C GLU A 40 -10.81 12.93 14.37
N GLU A 41 -11.57 12.63 15.42
CA GLU A 41 -11.04 12.41 16.77
C GLU A 41 -10.15 11.17 16.85
N TYR A 42 -10.55 10.06 16.22
CA TYR A 42 -9.73 8.86 16.10
C TYR A 42 -8.46 9.14 15.29
N TYR A 43 -8.58 9.86 14.17
CA TYR A 43 -7.42 10.24 13.36
C TYR A 43 -6.47 11.12 14.18
N LYS A 44 -6.95 12.16 14.86
CA LYS A 44 -6.13 13.02 15.74
C LYS A 44 -5.52 12.24 16.90
N TRP A 45 -6.26 11.32 17.50
CA TRP A 45 -5.81 10.50 18.62
C TRP A 45 -4.78 9.47 18.20
N SER A 46 -5.05 8.68 17.16
CA SER A 46 -4.11 7.69 16.60
C SER A 46 -2.86 8.39 16.08
N PHE A 47 -3.03 9.53 15.40
CA PHE A 47 -1.92 10.39 15.05
C PHE A 47 -1.15 10.81 16.30
N GLY A 48 -1.74 11.46 17.30
CA GLY A 48 -1.01 11.92 18.50
C GLY A 48 -0.38 10.83 19.38
N LEU A 49 -0.96 9.62 19.42
CA LEU A 49 -0.43 8.50 20.23
C LEU A 49 0.72 7.77 19.53
N PHE A 50 0.67 7.71 18.19
CA PHE A 50 1.58 6.91 17.37
C PHE A 50 2.50 7.77 16.48
N SER A 51 2.26 9.08 16.41
CA SER A 51 3.22 10.13 16.10
C SER A 51 4.06 10.38 17.35
N GLN A 52 4.88 9.41 17.76
CA GLN A 52 6.10 9.86 18.44
C GLN A 52 6.82 10.77 17.42
N PRO A 53 7.38 11.91 17.85
CA PRO A 53 7.96 12.92 16.96
C PRO A 53 9.04 12.38 16.00
N ASP A 54 9.56 11.17 16.24
CA ASP A 54 10.59 10.52 15.44
C ASP A 54 10.06 9.63 14.29
N TYR A 55 8.74 9.33 14.22
CA TYR A 55 8.11 8.46 13.21
C TYR A 55 7.40 9.21 12.07
N LEU A 56 7.80 10.44 11.80
CA LEU A 56 7.48 11.08 10.53
C LEU A 56 8.43 10.50 9.47
N TYR A 57 7.86 9.74 8.55
CA TYR A 57 8.58 9.06 7.47
C TYR A 57 8.73 9.94 6.21
N GLY A 58 8.46 11.23 6.38
CA GLY A 58 8.72 12.27 5.41
C GLY A 58 10.21 12.56 5.18
N ALA A 59 10.51 13.52 4.30
CA ALA A 59 11.87 13.93 3.99
C ALA A 59 12.66 14.48 5.20
N LYS A 60 12.01 14.77 6.35
CA LYS A 60 12.54 15.43 7.58
C LYS A 60 13.16 16.82 7.36
N THR A 61 13.31 17.24 6.10
CA THR A 61 13.80 18.54 5.65
C THR A 61 12.87 19.09 4.58
N ASN A 62 12.99 20.39 4.28
CA ASN A 62 12.26 21.00 3.18
C ASN A 62 12.43 20.22 1.87
N PHE A 63 11.42 20.31 1.01
CA PHE A 63 11.42 19.72 -0.33
C PHE A 63 12.70 20.11 -1.10
N PRO A 64 13.52 19.14 -1.56
CA PRO A 64 14.88 19.42 -2.02
C PRO A 64 14.98 19.93 -3.46
N CYS A 65 13.90 19.84 -4.24
CA CYS A 65 13.92 20.17 -5.65
C CYS A 65 13.64 21.66 -5.90
N ASN A 66 14.31 22.21 -6.90
CA ASN A 66 13.97 23.54 -7.41
C ASN A 66 12.68 23.43 -8.24
N ILE A 67 11.62 24.09 -7.78
CA ILE A 67 10.32 24.04 -8.47
C ILE A 67 10.32 25.11 -9.56
N SER A 68 10.58 24.69 -10.80
CA SER A 68 10.38 25.54 -11.98
C SER A 68 8.97 25.33 -12.52
N LEU A 69 8.10 26.33 -12.34
CA LEU A 69 6.74 26.30 -12.88
C LEU A 69 6.77 26.59 -14.38
N SER A 70 6.28 25.65 -15.17
CA SER A 70 6.03 25.84 -16.60
C SER A 70 4.63 26.40 -16.83
N ASN A 71 4.53 27.49 -17.59
CA ASN A 71 3.23 27.97 -18.07
C ASN A 71 2.70 27.16 -19.26
N ILE A 72 3.51 26.24 -19.80
CA ILE A 72 3.13 25.38 -20.92
C ILE A 72 2.81 24.00 -20.35
N THR A 73 1.56 23.58 -20.54
CA THR A 73 1.08 22.25 -20.18
C THR A 73 1.56 21.22 -21.21
N ALA A 74 1.88 20.01 -20.76
CA ALA A 74 2.25 18.93 -21.66
C ALA A 74 1.16 18.66 -22.72
N THR A 75 1.57 18.55 -23.98
CA THR A 75 0.70 18.16 -25.11
C THR A 75 0.65 16.66 -25.29
N THR A 76 1.72 15.95 -24.91
CA THR A 76 1.82 14.49 -24.96
C THR A 76 2.24 13.92 -23.61
N VAL A 77 1.92 12.65 -23.38
CA VAL A 77 2.28 11.94 -22.15
C VAL A 77 3.80 11.80 -21.99
N HIS A 78 4.54 11.81 -23.11
CA HIS A 78 6.00 11.75 -23.14
C HIS A 78 6.68 13.07 -22.71
N GLN A 79 5.90 14.15 -22.57
CA GLN A 79 6.37 15.44 -22.06
C GLN A 79 5.78 15.75 -20.68
N LEU A 80 5.02 14.81 -20.10
CA LEU A 80 4.28 15.01 -18.86
C LEU A 80 5.22 15.33 -17.70
N ARG A 81 5.09 16.54 -17.15
CA ARG A 81 5.87 17.01 -16.00
C ARG A 81 5.08 16.79 -14.71
N PRO A 82 5.76 16.74 -13.55
CA PRO A 82 5.06 16.66 -12.26
C PRO A 82 4.04 17.79 -12.04
N SER A 83 4.32 19.01 -12.54
CA SER A 83 3.42 20.16 -12.42
C SER A 83 2.16 20.06 -13.30
N ASP A 84 2.19 19.24 -14.35
CA ASP A 84 1.06 19.06 -15.27
C ASP A 84 -0.01 18.11 -14.71
N VAL A 85 0.38 17.23 -13.77
CA VAL A 85 -0.52 16.23 -13.18
C VAL A 85 -1.59 16.93 -12.38
N LYS A 86 -2.85 16.76 -12.79
CA LYS A 86 -4.01 17.35 -12.12
C LYS A 86 -4.79 16.33 -11.30
N CYS A 87 -4.77 15.05 -11.71
CA CYS A 87 -5.45 13.99 -10.97
C CYS A 87 -4.53 12.81 -10.70
N ILE A 88 -4.69 12.20 -9.53
CA ILE A 88 -3.97 10.98 -9.15
C ILE A 88 -4.95 9.92 -8.65
N GLY A 89 -4.75 8.68 -9.08
CA GLY A 89 -5.57 7.53 -8.66
C GLY A 89 -4.74 6.27 -8.51
N ALA A 90 -5.33 5.24 -7.89
CA ALA A 90 -4.68 3.95 -7.80
C ALA A 90 -5.68 2.79 -7.71
N MET A 91 -5.22 1.63 -8.16
CA MET A 91 -5.93 0.36 -8.15
C MET A 91 -4.97 -0.75 -7.72
N GLY A 92 -5.51 -1.76 -7.03
CA GLY A 92 -4.71 -2.83 -6.44
C GLY A 92 -5.33 -3.48 -5.20
N ASP A 93 -4.46 -3.95 -4.31
CA ASP A 93 -4.83 -4.70 -3.11
C ASP A 93 -4.64 -3.91 -1.80
N SER A 94 -4.45 -4.62 -0.69
CA SER A 94 -4.27 -4.09 0.66
C SER A 94 -3.01 -3.21 0.82
N LEU A 95 -1.95 -3.43 0.05
CA LEU A 95 -0.77 -2.58 0.07
C LEU A 95 -1.06 -1.21 -0.58
N THR A 96 -1.84 -1.18 -1.65
CA THR A 96 -2.30 0.08 -2.27
C THR A 96 -3.35 0.78 -1.41
N ALA A 97 -4.13 0.03 -0.63
CA ALA A 97 -5.08 0.56 0.35
C ALA A 97 -4.43 1.02 1.67
N ALA A 98 -3.14 0.75 1.89
CA ALA A 98 -2.42 1.04 3.14
C ALA A 98 -3.02 0.39 4.38
N LEU A 99 -3.37 -0.90 4.27
CA LEU A 99 -3.93 -1.67 5.37
C LEU A 99 -3.00 -1.67 6.58
N GLY A 100 -3.48 -1.12 7.70
CA GLY A 100 -2.76 -1.11 8.96
C GLY A 100 -1.44 -0.32 8.93
N ALA A 101 -1.23 0.61 8.00
CA ALA A 101 0.02 1.36 7.92
C ALA A 101 0.35 2.13 9.22
N HIS A 102 -0.67 2.51 10.00
CA HIS A 102 -0.51 3.14 11.32
C HIS A 102 -0.85 2.21 12.49
N ALA A 103 -1.08 0.93 12.23
CA ALA A 103 -1.47 -0.01 13.27
C ALA A 103 -0.29 -0.34 14.19
N ILE A 104 -0.55 -0.34 15.50
CA ILE A 104 0.39 -0.82 16.53
C ILE A 104 -0.01 -2.18 17.12
N ALA A 105 -1.22 -2.63 16.81
CA ALA A 105 -1.78 -3.90 17.22
C ALA A 105 -2.57 -4.51 16.07
N VAL A 106 -2.69 -5.83 16.10
CA VAL A 106 -3.37 -6.63 15.08
C VAL A 106 -4.82 -6.16 14.82
N SER A 107 -5.52 -5.63 15.83
CA SER A 107 -6.86 -5.06 15.67
C SER A 107 -6.93 -3.88 14.70
N GLY A 108 -5.80 -3.19 14.47
CA GLY A 108 -5.69 -2.10 13.49
C GLY A 108 -5.73 -2.56 12.04
N LEU A 109 -5.62 -3.87 11.76
CA LEU A 109 -5.70 -4.44 10.41
C LEU A 109 -7.13 -4.47 9.83
N LEU A 110 -8.10 -3.85 10.51
CA LEU A 110 -9.42 -3.55 9.97
C LEU A 110 -9.47 -2.19 9.28
N ILE A 111 -8.40 -1.40 9.42
CA ILE A 111 -8.33 -0.01 9.01
C ILE A 111 -7.35 0.12 7.86
N GLU A 112 -7.82 0.65 6.75
CA GLU A 112 -7.03 1.06 5.60
C GLU A 112 -6.63 2.52 5.82
N ASN A 113 -5.36 2.79 6.15
CA ASN A 113 -4.85 4.15 6.35
C ASN A 113 -4.62 4.84 4.99
N ARG A 114 -5.70 5.00 4.22
CA ARG A 114 -5.68 5.40 2.81
C ARG A 114 -4.84 6.66 2.54
N GLY A 115 -4.88 7.65 3.43
CA GLY A 115 -4.09 8.88 3.31
C GLY A 115 -2.58 8.69 3.48
N LEU A 116 -2.11 7.55 3.97
CA LEU A 116 -0.70 7.15 4.06
C LEU A 116 -0.27 6.22 2.90
N SER A 117 -1.16 5.93 1.95
CA SER A 117 -0.83 5.07 0.81
C SER A 117 0.35 5.63 0.01
N TRP A 118 1.27 4.74 -0.36
CA TRP A 118 2.55 5.11 -0.99
C TRP A 118 2.33 5.75 -2.36
N SER A 119 1.32 5.28 -3.09
CA SER A 119 1.02 5.69 -4.46
C SER A 119 -0.07 6.74 -4.59
N VAL A 120 -0.95 6.90 -3.60
CA VAL A 120 -2.15 7.76 -3.72
C VAL A 120 -2.61 8.42 -2.41
N GLY A 121 -1.87 8.28 -1.30
CA GLY A 121 -2.19 8.97 -0.04
C GLY A 121 -1.75 10.43 -0.04
N GLY A 122 -2.56 11.35 0.48
CA GLY A 122 -2.26 12.78 0.49
C GLY A 122 -2.38 13.45 1.87
N ASP A 123 -2.35 12.67 2.95
CA ASP A 123 -2.36 13.23 4.31
C ASP A 123 -1.08 14.01 4.60
N HIS A 124 -1.23 15.15 5.30
CA HIS A 124 -0.14 16.02 5.71
C HIS A 124 0.74 16.54 4.56
N THR A 125 1.93 17.03 4.89
CA THR A 125 2.96 17.52 3.97
C THR A 125 4.05 16.46 3.78
N ILE A 126 4.89 16.65 2.76
CA ILE A 126 5.98 15.72 2.43
C ILE A 126 7.00 15.54 3.57
N GLU A 127 7.18 16.55 4.43
CA GLU A 127 8.08 16.49 5.59
C GLU A 127 7.57 15.53 6.66
N LYS A 128 6.26 15.28 6.68
CA LYS A 128 5.58 14.42 7.65
C LYS A 128 5.32 13.03 7.10
N VAL A 129 4.73 12.96 5.91
CA VAL A 129 4.33 11.72 5.24
C VAL A 129 4.82 11.78 3.81
N LEU A 130 5.79 10.92 3.47
CA LEU A 130 6.28 10.79 2.10
C LEU A 130 5.35 9.85 1.33
N THR A 131 4.65 10.39 0.34
CA THR A 131 3.79 9.67 -0.61
C THR A 131 3.96 10.30 -2.00
N LEU A 132 3.60 9.56 -3.06
CA LEU A 132 3.63 10.12 -4.42
C LEU A 132 2.79 11.42 -4.55
N PRO A 133 1.52 11.50 -4.06
CA PRO A 133 0.77 12.75 -4.10
C PRO A 133 1.43 13.89 -3.30
N ASN A 134 2.02 13.61 -2.13
CA ASN A 134 2.69 14.66 -1.35
C ASN A 134 3.94 15.20 -2.05
N ILE A 135 4.63 14.38 -2.84
CA ILE A 135 5.71 14.85 -3.71
C ILE A 135 5.14 15.74 -4.83
N ILE A 136 4.13 15.26 -5.56
CA ILE A 136 3.52 16.00 -6.68
C ILE A 136 2.89 17.32 -6.23
N LYS A 137 2.28 17.39 -5.03
CA LYS A 137 1.70 18.62 -4.47
C LYS A 137 2.71 19.78 -4.32
N ASN A 138 4.01 19.49 -4.24
CA ASN A 138 5.03 20.54 -4.25
C ASN A 138 5.17 21.18 -5.64
N TYR A 139 4.89 20.44 -6.72
CA TYR A 139 4.89 20.95 -8.09
C TYR A 139 3.52 21.48 -8.53
N ASN A 140 2.43 20.85 -8.07
CA ASN A 140 1.05 21.28 -8.31
C ASN A 140 0.22 21.18 -7.02
N PRO A 141 0.04 22.28 -6.27
CA PRO A 141 -0.77 22.30 -5.05
C PRO A 141 -2.25 21.98 -5.26
N ASN A 142 -2.75 22.06 -6.50
CA ASN A 142 -4.15 21.80 -6.86
C ASN A 142 -4.39 20.37 -7.34
N LEU A 143 -3.50 19.43 -7.00
CA LEU A 143 -3.67 18.01 -7.30
C LEU A 143 -4.97 17.48 -6.67
N GLU A 144 -5.74 16.68 -7.41
CA GLU A 144 -7.01 16.09 -6.95
C GLU A 144 -6.95 14.55 -6.98
N GLY A 145 -7.89 13.91 -6.29
CA GLY A 145 -8.09 12.45 -6.33
C GLY A 145 -7.29 11.63 -5.32
N TYR A 146 -6.31 12.23 -4.63
CA TYR A 146 -5.58 11.54 -3.57
C TYR A 146 -6.50 11.14 -2.40
N SER A 147 -6.17 10.03 -1.74
CA SER A 147 -6.87 9.60 -0.55
C SER A 147 -6.45 10.42 0.67
N THR A 148 -7.34 10.50 1.67
CA THR A 148 -7.06 11.11 2.97
C THR A 148 -7.52 10.20 4.10
N LYS A 149 -7.03 10.43 5.31
CA LYS A 149 -7.44 9.75 6.54
C LYS A 149 -7.43 8.23 6.39
N PHE A 150 -8.45 7.56 6.90
CA PHE A 150 -8.60 6.13 6.86
C PHE A 150 -9.98 5.72 6.33
N SER A 151 -10.06 4.44 5.98
CA SER A 151 -11.29 3.71 5.68
C SER A 151 -11.28 2.37 6.42
N ILE A 152 -12.43 1.70 6.44
CA ILE A 152 -12.60 0.39 7.06
C ILE A 152 -12.81 -0.66 5.97
N ILE A 153 -12.20 -1.84 6.12
CA ILE A 153 -12.25 -2.90 5.10
C ILE A 153 -13.66 -3.51 4.91
N VAL A 154 -14.56 -3.33 5.88
CA VAL A 154 -15.94 -3.85 5.88
C VAL A 154 -16.98 -2.74 5.67
N GLY A 155 -18.21 -3.16 5.35
CA GLY A 155 -19.33 -2.24 5.13
C GLY A 155 -19.10 -1.29 3.95
N LYS A 156 -19.67 -0.10 4.02
CA LYS A 156 -19.52 0.95 3.00
C LYS A 156 -18.19 1.70 3.05
N GLY A 157 -17.20 1.27 3.84
CA GLY A 157 -15.88 1.92 3.88
C GLY A 157 -15.22 2.02 2.49
N GLN A 158 -15.47 1.05 1.60
CA GLN A 158 -15.01 1.07 0.21
C GLN A 158 -15.59 2.24 -0.63
N ASN A 159 -16.69 2.84 -0.19
CA ASN A 159 -17.36 4.00 -0.80
C ASN A 159 -17.15 5.30 -0.02
N SER A 160 -16.25 5.32 0.97
CA SER A 160 -15.91 6.55 1.70
C SER A 160 -15.33 7.60 0.76
N SER A 161 -15.74 8.86 0.92
CA SER A 161 -15.15 10.01 0.21
C SER A 161 -13.65 10.16 0.50
N ASN A 162 -13.20 9.71 1.67
CA ASN A 162 -11.78 9.69 2.05
C ASN A 162 -10.91 8.86 1.08
N ASN A 163 -11.49 7.91 0.35
CA ASN A 163 -10.74 7.05 -0.56
C ASN A 163 -10.26 7.82 -1.80
N GLY A 164 -10.90 8.93 -2.19
CA GLY A 164 -10.65 9.59 -3.46
C GLY A 164 -10.72 8.60 -4.64
N PHE A 165 -9.73 8.65 -5.53
CA PHE A 165 -9.57 7.74 -6.66
C PHE A 165 -8.73 6.50 -6.33
N ASN A 166 -8.56 6.18 -5.03
CA ASN A 166 -8.03 4.88 -4.62
C ASN A 166 -9.17 3.85 -4.59
N VAL A 167 -9.24 3.04 -5.64
CA VAL A 167 -10.21 1.93 -5.76
C VAL A 167 -9.63 0.59 -5.33
N ALA A 168 -8.38 0.58 -4.84
CA ALA A 168 -7.75 -0.63 -4.32
C ALA A 168 -8.55 -1.23 -3.17
N LYS A 169 -8.49 -2.54 -3.01
CA LYS A 169 -9.31 -3.24 -2.03
C LYS A 169 -8.55 -4.40 -1.41
N SER A 170 -8.49 -4.42 -0.09
CA SER A 170 -7.77 -5.45 0.65
C SER A 170 -8.28 -6.86 0.30
N GLY A 171 -7.35 -7.76 -0.04
CA GLY A 171 -7.64 -9.13 -0.45
C GLY A 171 -8.00 -9.33 -1.93
N ASP A 172 -8.08 -8.27 -2.73
CA ASP A 172 -8.30 -8.42 -4.17
C ASP A 172 -7.09 -9.05 -4.87
N ARG A 173 -7.37 -9.77 -5.95
CA ARG A 173 -6.44 -10.49 -6.83
C ARG A 173 -6.52 -9.94 -8.26
N SER A 174 -5.65 -10.39 -9.15
CA SER A 174 -5.64 -9.96 -10.57
C SER A 174 -7.02 -10.02 -11.24
N GLU A 175 -7.82 -11.07 -10.97
CA GLU A 175 -9.17 -11.24 -11.52
C GLU A 175 -10.17 -10.11 -11.18
N HIS A 176 -9.90 -9.32 -10.13
CA HIS A 176 -10.77 -8.22 -9.70
C HIS A 176 -10.39 -6.89 -10.37
N MET A 177 -9.25 -6.83 -11.06
CA MET A 177 -8.72 -5.58 -11.61
C MET A 177 -9.56 -5.00 -12.75
N PRO A 178 -10.18 -5.79 -13.64
CA PRO A 178 -11.09 -5.23 -14.65
C PRO A 178 -12.24 -4.43 -14.01
N TYR A 179 -12.80 -4.92 -12.90
CA TYR A 179 -13.83 -4.21 -12.14
C TYR A 179 -13.29 -2.93 -11.49
N GLN A 180 -12.10 -2.99 -10.86
CA GLN A 180 -11.49 -1.78 -10.29
C GLN A 180 -11.20 -0.72 -11.36
N ALA A 181 -10.78 -1.10 -12.57
CA ALA A 181 -10.58 -0.16 -13.67
C ALA A 181 -11.89 0.55 -14.06
N GLN A 182 -13.00 -0.19 -14.17
CA GLN A 182 -14.32 0.40 -14.45
C GLN A 182 -14.74 1.36 -13.33
N LEU A 183 -14.57 0.97 -12.07
CA LEU A 183 -14.90 1.81 -10.92
C LEU A 183 -14.05 3.09 -10.87
N LEU A 184 -12.75 2.99 -11.19
CA LEU A 184 -11.85 4.16 -11.26
C LEU A 184 -12.31 5.14 -12.33
N ILE A 185 -12.61 4.63 -13.53
CA ILE A 185 -13.12 5.43 -14.65
C ILE A 185 -14.42 6.12 -14.26
N GLU A 186 -15.36 5.41 -13.64
CA GLU A 186 -16.63 5.98 -13.18
C GLU A 186 -16.42 7.10 -12.16
N ARG A 187 -15.57 6.87 -11.15
CA ARG A 187 -15.24 7.88 -10.14
C ARG A 187 -14.61 9.12 -10.76
N MET A 188 -13.64 8.96 -11.66
CA MET A 188 -13.00 10.10 -12.32
C MET A 188 -13.93 10.83 -13.28
N ARG A 189 -14.81 10.13 -13.99
CA ARG A 189 -15.76 10.73 -14.95
C ARG A 189 -16.84 11.58 -14.26
N THR A 190 -17.22 11.20 -13.05
CA THR A 190 -18.25 11.89 -12.26
C THR A 190 -17.68 12.97 -11.33
N ASP A 191 -16.36 13.07 -11.22
CA ASP A 191 -15.71 14.07 -10.38
C ASP A 191 -15.74 15.45 -11.04
N GLN A 192 -16.01 16.49 -10.25
CA GLN A 192 -16.14 17.86 -10.73
C GLN A 192 -14.82 18.63 -10.75
N LYS A 193 -13.78 18.12 -10.08
CA LYS A 193 -12.49 18.80 -9.91
C LYS A 193 -11.39 18.23 -10.81
N CYS A 194 -11.55 16.98 -11.21
CA CYS A 194 -10.76 16.29 -12.21
C CYS A 194 -11.55 16.18 -13.52
N ASN A 195 -11.18 16.95 -14.54
CA ASN A 195 -11.79 16.80 -15.85
C ASN A 195 -11.31 15.51 -16.53
N PHE A 196 -12.23 14.58 -16.74
CA PHE A 196 -11.91 13.26 -17.28
C PHE A 196 -11.23 13.29 -18.66
N GLU A 197 -11.49 14.29 -19.51
CA GLU A 197 -10.92 14.33 -20.87
C GLU A 197 -9.69 15.23 -20.98
N SER A 198 -9.69 16.39 -20.31
CA SER A 198 -8.66 17.40 -20.53
C SER A 198 -7.51 17.37 -19.55
N ASP A 199 -7.69 16.80 -18.36
CA ASP A 199 -6.69 16.85 -17.29
C ASP A 199 -5.72 15.67 -17.37
N TRP A 200 -4.44 15.92 -17.11
CA TRP A 200 -3.44 14.86 -17.02
C TRP A 200 -3.60 14.05 -15.73
N LYS A 201 -3.60 12.73 -15.88
CA LYS A 201 -3.83 11.77 -14.81
C LYS A 201 -2.61 10.87 -14.64
N VAL A 202 -2.25 10.61 -13.38
CA VAL A 202 -1.32 9.53 -13.03
C VAL A 202 -2.11 8.45 -12.29
N VAL A 203 -2.10 7.22 -12.80
CA VAL A 203 -2.77 6.06 -12.19
C VAL A 203 -1.72 5.03 -11.80
N THR A 204 -1.73 4.58 -10.55
CA THR A 204 -0.85 3.48 -10.11
C THR A 204 -1.61 2.18 -10.01
N PHE A 205 -1.12 1.15 -10.70
CA PHE A 205 -1.67 -0.20 -10.72
C PHE A 205 -0.65 -1.18 -10.11
N PHE A 206 -1.01 -1.78 -8.98
CA PHE A 206 -0.19 -2.79 -8.29
C PHE A 206 -1.06 -3.97 -7.82
N ILE A 207 -0.79 -5.18 -8.31
CA ILE A 207 -1.53 -6.40 -7.98
C ILE A 207 -0.67 -7.65 -8.17
N GLY A 208 -1.05 -8.77 -7.54
CA GLY A 208 -0.47 -10.10 -7.79
C GLY A 208 0.03 -10.79 -6.51
N GLY A 209 0.21 -10.04 -5.42
CA GLY A 209 0.68 -10.62 -4.16
C GLY A 209 -0.31 -11.68 -3.63
N ASN A 210 -1.61 -11.36 -3.65
CA ASN A 210 -2.65 -12.29 -3.21
C ASN A 210 -2.75 -13.52 -4.13
N ASP A 211 -2.55 -13.38 -5.45
CA ASP A 211 -2.51 -14.50 -6.39
C ASP A 211 -1.39 -15.51 -6.00
N LEU A 212 -0.17 -15.00 -5.75
CA LEU A 212 0.97 -15.81 -5.33
C LEU A 212 0.87 -16.30 -3.87
N CYS A 213 0.04 -15.66 -3.05
CA CYS A 213 -0.24 -16.10 -1.68
C CYS A 213 -1.24 -17.26 -1.62
N GLU A 214 -1.99 -17.49 -2.71
CA GLU A 214 -3.10 -18.44 -2.75
C GLU A 214 -3.01 -19.52 -3.84
N PHE A 215 -2.02 -19.47 -4.73
CA PHE A 215 -1.87 -20.43 -5.84
C PHE A 215 -1.95 -21.91 -5.46
N CYS A 216 -1.59 -22.26 -4.21
CA CYS A 216 -1.57 -23.61 -3.70
C CYS A 216 -2.89 -24.09 -3.07
N LYS A 217 -3.94 -23.25 -3.04
CA LYS A 217 -5.29 -23.62 -2.57
C LYS A 217 -6.11 -24.21 -3.73
N ASN A 218 -6.89 -25.27 -3.45
CA ASN A 218 -7.77 -25.96 -4.44
C ASN A 218 -8.98 -25.09 -4.87
N ILE A 219 -9.63 -25.13 -6.05
CA ILE A 219 -9.42 -25.38 -7.52
C ILE A 219 -10.63 -24.66 -8.17
N THR A 220 -10.53 -23.36 -8.45
CA THR A 220 -11.49 -22.66 -9.33
C THR A 220 -10.85 -21.50 -10.09
N HIS A 221 -9.71 -21.00 -9.62
CA HIS A 221 -8.98 -19.89 -10.23
C HIS A 221 -7.59 -20.38 -10.57
N ASP A 222 -7.21 -20.22 -11.84
CA ASP A 222 -5.84 -20.41 -12.25
C ASP A 222 -5.02 -19.18 -11.81
N HIS A 223 -3.96 -19.42 -11.04
CA HIS A 223 -3.03 -18.40 -10.60
C HIS A 223 -1.71 -18.49 -11.38
N SER A 224 -1.74 -19.12 -12.56
CA SER A 224 -0.60 -19.17 -13.48
C SER A 224 -0.20 -17.77 -13.95
N PRO A 225 1.06 -17.60 -14.39
CA PRO A 225 1.51 -16.37 -15.04
C PRO A 225 0.64 -15.99 -16.23
N GLU A 226 0.14 -16.96 -16.99
CA GLU A 226 -0.73 -16.74 -18.15
C GLU A 226 -2.08 -16.14 -17.73
N GLN A 227 -2.75 -16.73 -16.74
CA GLN A 227 -4.05 -16.25 -16.27
C GLN A 227 -3.91 -14.88 -15.58
N TYR A 228 -2.85 -14.67 -14.81
CA TYR A 228 -2.50 -13.37 -14.23
C TYR A 228 -2.34 -12.30 -15.32
N MET A 229 -1.57 -12.62 -16.36
CA MET A 229 -1.37 -11.73 -17.51
C MET A 229 -2.69 -11.44 -18.23
N ASP A 230 -3.56 -12.43 -18.41
CA ASP A 230 -4.85 -12.24 -19.09
C ASP A 230 -5.73 -11.20 -18.37
N TYR A 231 -5.81 -11.26 -17.04
CA TYR A 231 -6.57 -10.27 -16.26
C TYR A 231 -5.93 -8.88 -16.26
N VAL A 232 -4.60 -8.80 -16.18
CA VAL A 232 -3.89 -7.52 -16.28
C VAL A 232 -4.06 -6.92 -17.67
N ARG A 233 -3.99 -7.73 -18.73
CA ARG A 233 -4.23 -7.30 -20.12
C ARG A 233 -5.65 -6.77 -20.29
N GLU A 234 -6.66 -7.49 -19.83
CA GLU A 234 -8.07 -7.04 -19.89
C GLU A 234 -8.23 -5.68 -19.18
N THR A 235 -7.64 -5.54 -18.00
CA THR A 235 -7.65 -4.30 -17.23
C THR A 235 -7.01 -3.14 -17.99
N LEU A 236 -5.80 -3.34 -18.53
CA LEU A 236 -5.08 -2.31 -19.28
C LEU A 236 -5.80 -1.98 -20.60
N ASP A 237 -6.45 -2.96 -21.24
CA ASP A 237 -7.27 -2.73 -22.43
C ASP A 237 -8.46 -1.82 -22.11
N ILE A 238 -9.14 -2.00 -20.96
CA ILE A 238 -10.23 -1.13 -20.49
C ILE A 238 -9.72 0.30 -20.25
N LEU A 239 -8.60 0.46 -19.54
CA LEU A 239 -8.02 1.78 -19.25
C LEU A 239 -7.60 2.46 -20.55
N HIS A 240 -6.87 1.76 -21.41
CA HIS A 240 -6.38 2.28 -22.68
C HIS A 240 -7.55 2.68 -23.60
N SER A 241 -8.58 1.87 -23.74
CA SER A 241 -9.71 2.20 -24.63
C SER A 241 -10.55 3.39 -24.17
N THR A 242 -10.47 3.76 -22.89
CA THR A 242 -11.45 4.65 -22.25
C THR A 242 -10.85 5.94 -21.71
N MET A 243 -9.61 5.90 -21.22
CA MET A 243 -8.97 7.05 -20.59
C MET A 243 -8.12 7.81 -21.59
N THR A 244 -8.21 9.13 -21.53
CA THR A 244 -7.36 10.07 -22.24
C THR A 244 -6.42 10.77 -21.26
N ARG A 245 -5.29 11.29 -21.77
CA ARG A 245 -4.28 12.03 -20.99
C ARG A 245 -3.83 11.32 -19.70
N THR A 246 -3.46 10.05 -19.81
CA THR A 246 -3.19 9.19 -18.64
C THR A 246 -1.83 8.50 -18.72
N PHE A 247 -1.04 8.69 -17.66
CA PHE A 247 0.17 7.92 -17.41
C PHE A 247 -0.15 6.82 -16.39
N VAL A 248 0.04 5.56 -16.77
CA VAL A 248 -0.18 4.42 -15.87
C VAL A 248 1.17 3.89 -15.37
N ASN A 249 1.38 3.93 -14.06
CA ASN A 249 2.44 3.19 -13.38
C ASN A 249 1.97 1.74 -13.19
N LEU A 250 2.55 0.78 -13.90
CA LEU A 250 2.35 -0.66 -13.65
C LEU A 250 3.49 -1.18 -12.77
N VAL A 251 3.22 -1.43 -11.50
CA VAL A 251 4.26 -1.83 -10.54
C VAL A 251 4.35 -3.34 -10.48
N LEU A 252 5.55 -3.88 -10.67
CA LEU A 252 5.77 -5.33 -10.62
C LEU A 252 5.57 -5.86 -9.19
N VAL A 253 4.98 -7.05 -9.07
CA VAL A 253 4.72 -7.69 -7.78
C VAL A 253 6.03 -7.95 -7.02
N LEU A 254 6.00 -7.77 -5.70
CA LEU A 254 7.13 -8.09 -4.82
C LEU A 254 7.38 -9.60 -4.69
N ASP A 255 8.57 -9.98 -4.24
CA ASP A 255 8.93 -11.38 -3.98
C ASP A 255 8.25 -11.91 -2.70
N VAL A 256 7.11 -12.58 -2.86
CA VAL A 256 6.33 -13.12 -1.73
C VAL A 256 7.05 -14.24 -0.98
N ARG A 257 8.13 -14.83 -1.50
CA ARG A 257 8.91 -15.84 -0.77
C ARG A 257 9.47 -15.29 0.55
N GLY A 258 9.64 -13.96 0.64
CA GLY A 258 10.04 -13.26 1.86
C GLY A 258 9.09 -13.50 3.05
N VAL A 259 7.82 -13.83 2.82
CA VAL A 259 6.85 -14.10 3.91
C VAL A 259 7.29 -15.26 4.79
N LYS A 260 7.98 -16.26 4.23
CA LYS A 260 8.57 -17.36 5.01
C LYS A 260 9.57 -16.85 6.03
N GLU A 261 10.36 -15.84 5.70
CA GLU A 261 11.33 -15.23 6.62
C GLU A 261 10.63 -14.34 7.66
N LEU A 262 9.58 -13.60 7.26
CA LEU A 262 8.80 -12.73 8.14
C LEU A 262 8.10 -13.50 9.29
N ASN A 263 7.94 -14.82 9.17
CA ASN A 263 7.52 -15.71 10.26
C ASN A 263 8.46 -15.66 11.49
N SER A 264 9.68 -15.14 11.36
CA SER A 264 10.58 -14.89 12.48
C SER A 264 10.05 -13.82 13.46
N GLY A 265 9.02 -13.06 13.08
CA GLY A 265 8.30 -12.11 13.95
C GLY A 265 7.50 -12.77 15.07
N GLY A 266 7.50 -14.10 15.15
CA GLY A 266 6.93 -14.87 16.24
C GLY A 266 5.54 -15.45 15.95
N PHE A 267 4.89 -15.96 17.00
CA PHE A 267 3.66 -16.74 16.88
C PHE A 267 2.51 -15.98 16.21
N VAL A 268 2.37 -14.67 16.50
CA VAL A 268 1.32 -13.83 15.92
C VAL A 268 1.47 -13.74 14.40
N CYS A 269 2.67 -13.39 13.92
CA CYS A 269 2.94 -13.27 12.49
C CYS A 269 2.82 -14.61 11.78
N GLN A 270 3.35 -15.70 12.36
CA GLN A 270 3.14 -17.06 11.83
C GLN A 270 1.66 -17.42 11.68
N THR A 271 0.84 -17.07 12.67
CA THR A 271 -0.59 -17.41 12.65
C THR A 271 -1.34 -16.61 11.60
N LEU A 272 -1.03 -15.32 11.46
CA LEU A 272 -1.64 -14.46 10.45
C LEU A 272 -1.20 -14.89 9.03
N HIS A 273 0.09 -15.12 8.81
CA HIS A 273 0.61 -15.57 7.51
C HIS A 273 0.05 -16.92 7.06
N LYS A 274 -0.21 -17.86 7.99
CA LYS A 274 -0.93 -19.13 7.66
C LYS A 274 -2.31 -18.90 7.07
N LYS A 275 -2.93 -17.75 7.33
CA LYS A 275 -4.27 -17.41 6.82
C LYS A 275 -4.18 -16.56 5.57
N THR A 276 -3.37 -15.50 5.59
CA THR A 276 -3.32 -14.49 4.54
C THR A 276 -2.41 -14.86 3.37
N CYS A 277 -1.33 -15.60 3.62
CA CYS A 277 -0.37 -15.98 2.59
C CYS A 277 0.23 -17.38 2.80
N PRO A 278 -0.61 -18.43 2.94
CA PRO A 278 -0.14 -19.76 3.33
C PRO A 278 0.89 -20.34 2.35
N CYS A 279 0.71 -20.09 1.05
CA CYS A 279 1.51 -20.72 0.01
C CYS A 279 2.95 -20.21 -0.02
N ALA A 280 3.19 -18.95 0.38
CA ALA A 280 4.54 -18.40 0.48
C ALA A 280 5.10 -18.47 1.91
N ALA A 281 4.24 -18.44 2.93
CA ALA A 281 4.67 -18.50 4.33
C ALA A 281 5.12 -19.90 4.76
N PHE A 282 4.42 -20.95 4.30
CA PHE A 282 4.68 -22.34 4.67
C PHE A 282 4.63 -23.28 3.46
N PRO A 283 5.43 -23.05 2.41
CA PRO A 283 5.41 -23.87 1.20
C PRO A 283 5.91 -25.30 1.45
N THR A 284 5.28 -26.28 0.81
CA THR A 284 5.93 -27.58 0.55
C THR A 284 7.11 -27.41 -0.43
N PRO A 285 8.04 -28.37 -0.55
CA PRO A 285 9.11 -28.30 -1.54
C PRO A 285 8.62 -28.08 -2.97
N GLU A 286 7.48 -28.66 -3.35
CA GLU A 286 6.85 -28.50 -4.65
C GLU A 286 6.29 -27.08 -4.82
N GLN A 287 5.58 -26.57 -3.81
CA GLN A 287 5.05 -25.20 -3.81
C GLN A 287 6.16 -24.16 -3.88
N ALA A 288 7.29 -24.39 -3.20
CA ALA A 288 8.46 -23.52 -3.28
C ALA A 288 9.02 -23.45 -4.71
N LYS A 289 9.13 -24.60 -5.40
CA LYS A 289 9.56 -24.64 -6.81
C LYS A 289 8.58 -23.91 -7.73
N ILE A 290 7.28 -23.98 -7.46
CA ILE A 290 6.27 -23.22 -8.22
C ILE A 290 6.47 -21.72 -8.00
N LEU A 291 6.71 -21.26 -6.77
CA LEU A 291 7.02 -19.85 -6.51
C LEU A 291 8.30 -19.39 -7.20
N ASP A 292 9.33 -20.25 -7.25
CA ASP A 292 10.59 -19.97 -7.96
C ASP A 292 10.38 -19.80 -9.47
N ASP A 293 9.35 -20.43 -10.05
CA ASP A 293 8.94 -20.27 -11.47
C ASP A 293 7.97 -19.09 -11.68
N TYR A 294 6.94 -18.97 -10.85
CA TYR A 294 5.84 -18.03 -11.06
C TYR A 294 6.25 -16.59 -10.85
N ILE A 295 7.07 -16.27 -9.84
CA ILE A 295 7.42 -14.88 -9.54
C ILE A 295 8.19 -14.23 -10.71
N PRO A 296 9.28 -14.82 -11.23
CA PRO A 296 9.95 -14.28 -12.41
C PRO A 296 9.03 -14.24 -13.63
N ARG A 297 8.21 -15.27 -13.85
CA ARG A 297 7.30 -15.30 -15.00
C ARG A 297 6.20 -14.24 -14.93
N TYR A 298 5.69 -13.89 -13.74
CA TYR A 298 4.78 -12.75 -13.55
C TYR A 298 5.44 -11.44 -14.01
N HIS A 299 6.73 -11.25 -13.71
CA HIS A 299 7.48 -10.08 -14.18
C HIS A 299 7.68 -10.12 -15.70
N ASP A 300 8.06 -11.28 -16.25
CA ASP A 300 8.34 -11.45 -17.67
C ASP A 300 7.09 -11.23 -18.54
N VAL A 301 5.95 -11.81 -18.18
CA VAL A 301 4.71 -11.67 -18.96
C VAL A 301 4.19 -10.24 -18.98
N LEU A 302 4.28 -9.50 -17.86
CA LEU A 302 3.91 -8.08 -17.83
C LEU A 302 4.91 -7.22 -18.60
N THR A 303 6.19 -7.53 -18.49
CA THR A 303 7.25 -6.85 -19.24
C THR A 303 7.07 -7.03 -20.75
N ALA A 304 6.82 -8.26 -21.19
CA ALA A 304 6.52 -8.55 -22.59
C ALA A 304 5.23 -7.85 -23.07
N LEU A 305 4.18 -7.85 -22.24
CA LEU A 305 2.92 -7.20 -22.56
C LEU A 305 3.10 -5.69 -22.79
N VAL A 306 3.78 -4.98 -21.89
CA VAL A 306 4.00 -3.53 -22.02
C VAL A 306 4.98 -3.22 -23.16
N ASN A 307 6.10 -3.96 -23.25
CA ASN A 307 7.12 -3.74 -24.29
C ASN A 307 6.65 -4.09 -25.71
N SER A 308 5.49 -4.73 -25.85
CA SER A 308 4.85 -4.92 -27.17
C SER A 308 4.44 -3.60 -27.85
N GLY A 309 4.41 -2.49 -27.10
CA GLY A 309 3.95 -1.18 -27.58
C GLY A 309 2.42 -1.06 -27.65
N ARG A 310 1.67 -2.08 -27.19
CA ARG A 310 0.20 -2.12 -27.24
C ARG A 310 -0.49 -0.92 -26.59
N TYR A 311 0.13 -0.34 -25.56
CA TYR A 311 -0.47 0.72 -24.73
C TYR A 311 0.20 2.07 -24.91
N GLU A 312 0.74 2.36 -26.11
CA GLU A 312 1.41 3.63 -26.41
C GLU A 312 0.55 4.50 -27.34
N ARG A 313 0.20 5.69 -26.85
CA ARG A 313 -0.38 6.80 -27.61
C ARG A 313 0.23 8.11 -27.14
N ASP A 314 0.05 9.16 -27.92
CA ASP A 314 0.46 10.51 -27.53
C ASP A 314 -0.17 10.97 -26.20
N ASP A 315 -1.36 10.48 -25.86
CA ASP A 315 -2.10 10.88 -24.66
C ASP A 315 -2.21 9.76 -23.60
N PHE A 316 -1.68 8.57 -23.85
CA PHE A 316 -1.79 7.44 -22.93
C PHE A 316 -0.55 6.56 -23.00
N THR A 317 -0.01 6.17 -21.86
CA THR A 317 1.11 5.22 -21.80
C THR A 317 1.02 4.36 -20.55
N VAL A 318 1.56 3.14 -20.62
CA VAL A 318 1.79 2.26 -19.48
C VAL A 318 3.28 2.09 -19.30
N VAL A 319 3.80 2.41 -18.12
CA VAL A 319 5.21 2.29 -17.80
C VAL A 319 5.39 1.37 -16.61
N ILE A 320 6.26 0.37 -16.79
CA ILE A 320 6.63 -0.55 -15.72
C ILE A 320 7.51 0.18 -14.70
N GLN A 321 7.18 0.02 -13.42
CA GLN A 321 7.99 0.49 -12.29
C GLN A 321 8.46 -0.73 -11.48
N PRO A 322 9.68 -1.25 -11.75
CA PRO A 322 10.11 -2.53 -11.21
C PRO A 322 10.72 -2.45 -9.79
N PHE A 323 10.70 -1.31 -9.10
CA PHE A 323 11.38 -1.14 -7.80
C PHE A 323 11.01 -2.15 -6.69
N LEU A 324 9.97 -2.97 -6.84
CA LEU A 324 9.62 -4.04 -5.90
C LEU A 324 10.11 -5.44 -6.33
N SER A 325 10.54 -5.63 -7.59
CA SER A 325 10.81 -6.98 -8.13
C SER A 325 11.99 -7.67 -7.45
N ASP A 326 13.08 -6.94 -7.21
CA ASP A 326 14.30 -7.43 -6.57
C ASP A 326 14.44 -6.97 -5.11
N THR A 327 13.44 -6.25 -4.60
CA THR A 327 13.41 -5.74 -3.22
C THR A 327 13.58 -6.85 -2.20
N LYS A 328 14.52 -6.66 -1.27
CA LYS A 328 14.76 -7.56 -0.15
C LYS A 328 14.20 -6.99 1.14
N LEU A 329 13.90 -7.88 2.09
CA LEU A 329 13.41 -7.50 3.41
C LEU A 329 14.41 -6.57 4.12
N PRO A 330 13.94 -5.50 4.76
CA PRO A 330 14.79 -4.57 5.49
C PRO A 330 15.36 -5.25 6.73
N ARG A 331 16.62 -4.94 7.08
CA ARG A 331 17.33 -5.52 8.23
C ARG A 331 17.99 -4.43 9.06
N LEU A 332 18.11 -4.65 10.37
CA LEU A 332 18.51 -3.62 11.32
C LEU A 332 19.94 -3.08 11.13
N ASP A 333 20.95 -3.91 10.77
CA ASP A 333 22.33 -3.38 10.61
C ASP A 333 23.21 -4.04 9.52
N LYS A 334 22.63 -4.74 8.53
CA LYS A 334 23.22 -5.24 7.24
C LYS A 334 22.49 -6.52 6.76
N PRO A 335 22.75 -7.01 5.52
CA PRO A 335 22.38 -8.37 5.11
C PRO A 335 22.83 -9.41 6.15
N GLY A 336 21.91 -10.28 6.60
CA GLY A 336 22.16 -11.30 7.63
C GLY A 336 21.78 -10.90 9.07
N HIS A 337 21.46 -9.62 9.32
CA HIS A 337 20.91 -9.16 10.60
C HIS A 337 19.40 -9.45 10.71
N PRO A 338 18.80 -9.35 11.92
CA PRO A 338 17.35 -9.51 12.09
C PRO A 338 16.56 -8.57 11.19
N ILE A 339 15.37 -9.02 10.77
CA ILE A 339 14.43 -8.19 10.00
C ILE A 339 14.08 -6.95 10.82
N ASP A 340 14.11 -5.79 10.19
CA ASP A 340 13.60 -4.56 10.75
C ASP A 340 12.06 -4.52 10.59
N PHE A 341 11.36 -5.01 11.60
CA PHE A 341 9.89 -5.03 11.59
C PHE A 341 9.25 -3.65 11.65
N SER A 342 10.01 -2.55 11.86
CA SER A 342 9.44 -1.20 11.82
C SER A 342 8.94 -0.79 10.44
N TYR A 343 9.29 -1.53 9.38
CA TYR A 343 8.77 -1.37 8.02
C TYR A 343 7.43 -2.07 7.77
N PHE A 344 6.96 -2.87 8.73
CA PHE A 344 5.75 -3.67 8.58
C PHE A 344 4.70 -3.31 9.63
N ALA A 345 3.44 -3.49 9.27
CA ALA A 345 2.32 -3.46 10.18
C ALA A 345 2.40 -4.64 11.19
N PRO A 346 1.53 -4.69 12.22
CA PRO A 346 1.58 -5.71 13.27
C PRO A 346 1.33 -7.15 12.80
N ASP A 347 0.97 -7.36 11.53
CA ASP A 347 0.95 -8.70 10.92
C ASP A 347 2.30 -9.17 10.38
N CYS A 348 3.33 -8.33 10.42
CA CYS A 348 4.63 -8.58 9.78
C CYS A 348 4.56 -8.75 8.25
N PHE A 349 3.50 -8.27 7.59
CA PHE A 349 3.26 -8.52 6.17
C PHE A 349 2.99 -7.24 5.39
N HIS A 350 1.97 -6.47 5.78
CA HIS A 350 1.68 -5.19 5.14
C HIS A 350 2.70 -4.15 5.54
N PHE A 351 2.91 -3.13 4.71
CA PHE A 351 3.82 -2.04 5.04
C PHE A 351 3.26 -1.19 6.19
N SER A 352 4.14 -0.81 7.13
CA SER A 352 3.87 0.31 8.03
C SER A 352 4.00 1.63 7.27
N GLY A 353 3.70 2.75 7.91
CA GLY A 353 4.00 4.08 7.36
C GLY A 353 5.45 4.22 6.88
N LYS A 354 6.42 3.54 7.53
CA LYS A 354 7.83 3.53 7.10
C LYS A 354 8.01 2.82 5.77
N GLY A 355 7.41 1.63 5.62
CA GLY A 355 7.44 0.86 4.37
C GLY A 355 6.75 1.61 3.23
N HIS A 356 5.60 2.23 3.52
CA HIS A 356 4.88 3.07 2.59
C HIS A 356 5.73 4.24 2.09
N SER A 357 6.44 4.95 2.98
CA SER A 357 7.27 6.07 2.57
C SER A 357 8.48 5.67 1.73
N VAL A 358 9.12 4.53 2.02
CA VAL A 358 10.18 4.02 1.14
C VAL A 358 9.63 3.58 -0.21
N ALA A 359 8.48 2.90 -0.25
CA ALA A 359 7.84 2.53 -1.51
C ALA A 359 7.44 3.75 -2.35
N ALA A 360 6.95 4.82 -1.72
CA ALA A 360 6.60 6.06 -2.39
C ALA A 360 7.81 6.75 -3.02
N LEU A 361 8.93 6.80 -2.28
CA LEU A 361 10.19 7.36 -2.75
C LEU A 361 10.74 6.57 -3.94
N SER A 362 10.74 5.24 -3.83
CA SER A 362 11.24 4.38 -4.88
C SER A 362 10.35 4.47 -6.13
N LEU A 363 9.02 4.55 -6.00
CA LEU A 363 8.11 4.80 -7.12
C LEU A 363 8.43 6.14 -7.82
N TRP A 364 8.54 7.21 -7.04
CA TRP A 364 8.86 8.54 -7.58
C TRP A 364 10.19 8.54 -8.34
N ASN A 365 11.24 7.99 -7.72
CA ASN A 365 12.55 7.88 -8.34
C ASN A 365 12.45 7.07 -9.63
N ASN A 366 11.78 5.92 -9.62
CA ASN A 366 11.52 5.08 -10.82
C ASN A 366 10.85 5.85 -11.96
N MET A 367 9.89 6.73 -11.68
CA MET A 367 9.26 7.60 -12.69
C MET A 367 10.23 8.59 -13.33
N LEU A 368 11.34 8.92 -12.66
CA LEU A 368 12.41 9.80 -13.12
C LEU A 368 13.63 9.05 -13.70
N GLU A 369 13.52 7.73 -13.93
CA GLU A 369 14.58 6.94 -14.58
C GLU A 369 14.14 6.46 -15.96
N PRO A 370 15.04 6.49 -16.97
CA PRO A 370 14.75 5.97 -18.30
C PRO A 370 14.27 4.52 -18.25
N VAL A 371 13.30 4.18 -19.09
CA VAL A 371 12.89 2.80 -19.34
C VAL A 371 14.13 1.99 -19.77
N GLY A 372 14.31 0.81 -19.19
CA GLY A 372 15.51 -0.02 -19.34
C GLY A 372 16.66 0.31 -18.36
N GLN A 373 16.55 1.39 -17.59
CA GLN A 373 17.54 1.79 -16.57
C GLN A 373 16.90 2.03 -15.19
N LYS A 374 15.65 1.63 -15.01
CA LYS A 374 14.92 1.76 -13.75
C LYS A 374 15.49 0.82 -12.70
N GLN A 375 15.62 1.29 -11.46
CA GLN A 375 16.01 0.46 -10.32
C GLN A 375 14.93 -0.59 -10.05
N THR A 376 15.36 -1.80 -9.71
CA THR A 376 14.48 -2.96 -9.49
C THR A 376 14.23 -3.26 -8.01
N PHE A 377 14.82 -2.46 -7.11
CA PHE A 377 14.66 -2.60 -5.67
C PHE A 377 14.59 -1.23 -5.00
N TRP A 378 13.97 -1.17 -3.82
CA TRP A 378 13.95 0.02 -2.99
C TRP A 378 15.30 0.23 -2.28
N HIS A 379 15.76 1.48 -2.22
CA HIS A 379 17.02 1.79 -1.54
C HIS A 379 16.72 2.51 -0.23
N ILE A 380 16.90 1.81 0.90
CA ILE A 380 16.69 2.40 2.22
C ILE A 380 17.66 3.57 2.42
N GLY A 381 17.10 4.75 2.70
CA GLY A 381 17.87 5.98 2.88
C GLY A 381 18.31 6.63 1.57
N GLU A 382 17.77 6.21 0.42
CA GLU A 382 17.98 6.94 -0.84
C GLU A 382 17.44 8.37 -0.74
N ALA A 383 18.04 9.27 -1.51
CA ALA A 383 17.56 10.63 -1.64
C ALA A 383 16.43 10.68 -2.68
N LEU A 384 15.53 11.65 -2.50
CA LEU A 384 14.53 12.01 -3.49
C LEU A 384 15.22 12.60 -4.73
N GLU A 385 14.97 12.01 -5.89
CA GLU A 385 15.45 12.54 -7.18
C GLU A 385 14.60 13.73 -7.63
N CYS A 386 15.25 14.72 -8.24
CA CYS A 386 14.59 15.90 -8.77
C CYS A 386 14.63 15.87 -10.30
N PRO A 387 13.53 16.25 -11.00
CA PRO A 387 13.59 16.54 -12.42
C PRO A 387 14.65 17.59 -12.72
N THR A 388 15.24 17.50 -13.90
CA THR A 388 16.28 18.45 -14.38
C THR A 388 15.72 19.32 -15.49
N ASP A 389 16.38 20.43 -15.82
CA ASP A 389 15.94 21.29 -16.92
C ASP A 389 15.97 20.56 -18.27
N GLU A 390 16.90 19.61 -18.46
CA GLU A 390 16.99 18.78 -19.66
C GLU A 390 15.96 17.65 -19.68
N ARG A 391 15.54 17.18 -18.50
CA ARG A 391 14.59 16.07 -18.33
C ARG A 391 13.54 16.43 -17.27
N PRO A 392 12.62 17.36 -17.59
CA PRO A 392 11.62 17.85 -16.64
C PRO A 392 10.35 16.97 -16.59
N TYR A 393 10.37 15.79 -17.21
CA TYR A 393 9.21 14.93 -17.46
C TYR A 393 9.36 13.54 -16.83
N PHE A 394 8.26 12.81 -16.71
CA PHE A 394 8.29 11.38 -16.38
C PHE A 394 8.76 10.54 -17.57
N PHE A 395 9.58 9.53 -17.29
CA PHE A 395 10.10 8.67 -18.33
C PHE A 395 9.07 7.66 -18.84
N THR A 396 8.98 7.59 -20.15
CA THR A 396 8.18 6.67 -20.98
C THR A 396 9.10 5.93 -21.94
N SER A 397 8.59 4.93 -22.65
CA SER A 397 9.36 4.23 -23.70
C SER A 397 9.93 5.22 -24.73
N ASN A 398 9.11 6.15 -25.21
CA ASN A 398 9.45 7.09 -26.29
C ASN A 398 10.51 8.13 -25.90
N ASN A 399 10.50 8.65 -24.66
CA ASN A 399 11.47 9.66 -24.22
C ASN A 399 12.71 9.08 -23.52
N SER A 400 12.85 7.75 -23.51
CA SER A 400 14.00 7.04 -22.97
C SER A 400 15.05 6.68 -24.03
N VAL A 401 14.70 6.77 -25.32
CA VAL A 401 15.60 6.44 -26.43
C VAL A 401 16.78 7.41 -26.46
N GLY A 402 18.00 6.87 -26.55
CA GLY A 402 19.22 7.68 -26.64
C GLY A 402 19.71 8.29 -25.33
N VAL A 403 19.02 8.05 -24.21
CA VAL A 403 19.51 8.46 -22.89
C VAL A 403 20.64 7.52 -22.48
N GLY A 404 21.86 8.05 -22.38
CA GLY A 404 23.04 7.30 -21.96
C GLY A 404 22.85 6.63 -20.58
N PRO A 405 23.63 5.60 -20.25
CA PRO A 405 23.51 4.88 -18.98
C PRO A 405 23.69 5.83 -17.79
N LYS A 406 22.85 5.70 -16.76
CA LYS A 406 23.03 6.42 -15.48
C LYS A 406 24.46 6.20 -14.98
N PRO A 407 25.18 7.26 -14.55
CA PRO A 407 26.42 7.08 -13.80
C PRO A 407 26.15 6.20 -12.59
N LYS A 408 26.98 5.17 -12.35
CA LYS A 408 26.84 4.33 -11.16
C LYS A 408 26.89 5.23 -9.92
N LYS A 409 25.81 5.29 -9.15
CA LYS A 409 25.81 5.96 -7.84
C LYS A 409 26.84 5.25 -6.96
N THR A 410 27.95 5.91 -6.64
CA THR A 410 28.83 5.48 -5.55
C THR A 410 28.03 5.56 -4.26
N SER A 411 27.82 4.43 -3.59
CA SER A 411 27.17 4.36 -2.29
C SER A 411 27.96 5.21 -1.30
N VAL A 412 27.52 6.43 -1.02
CA VAL A 412 28.03 7.20 0.12
C VAL A 412 27.39 6.59 1.36
N PRO A 413 28.17 6.13 2.36
CA PRO A 413 27.61 5.63 3.60
C PRO A 413 26.77 6.73 4.26
N PRO A 414 25.65 6.39 4.94
CA PRO A 414 24.90 7.39 5.68
C PRO A 414 25.82 8.05 6.71
N VAL A 415 25.88 9.39 6.68
CA VAL A 415 26.56 10.17 7.71
C VAL A 415 25.82 9.91 9.01
N VAL A 416 26.43 9.13 9.90
CA VAL A 416 25.96 8.97 11.27
C VAL A 416 26.10 10.34 11.92
N ALA A 417 24.96 11.01 12.16
CA ALA A 417 24.93 12.20 12.99
C ALA A 417 25.32 11.80 14.42
N SER A 418 26.61 11.90 14.73
CA SER A 418 27.13 11.75 16.08
C SER A 418 26.53 12.85 16.94
N THR A 419 25.66 12.46 17.87
CA THR A 419 25.05 13.32 18.88
C THR A 419 26.15 13.82 19.82
N ILE A 420 26.68 15.01 19.55
CA ILE A 420 27.49 15.74 20.52
C ILE A 420 26.52 16.30 21.56
N PHE A 421 26.51 15.67 22.74
CA PHE A 421 25.82 16.17 23.92
C PHE A 421 26.46 17.49 24.37
N SER A 422 25.91 18.63 23.95
CA SER A 422 26.27 19.93 24.51
C SER A 422 25.44 20.18 25.77
N ARG A 423 25.99 19.87 26.95
CA ARG A 423 25.46 20.36 28.24
C ARG A 423 25.57 21.89 28.26
N ARG A 424 24.43 22.59 28.23
CA ARG A 424 24.33 23.97 28.70
C ARG A 424 24.14 23.96 30.22
N THR A 425 25.17 24.37 30.96
CA THR A 425 25.02 24.90 32.32
C THR A 425 24.98 26.42 32.24
N THR A 426 24.02 27.02 32.93
CA THR A 426 23.80 28.46 33.01
C THR A 426 24.72 29.11 34.05
N ASN A 427 25.41 30.16 33.60
CA ASN A 427 26.05 31.31 34.27
C ASN A 427 26.14 31.38 35.82
N GLY A 428 27.37 31.62 36.28
CA GLY A 428 27.70 32.27 37.56
C GLY A 428 29.08 32.94 37.46
N ARG A 429 29.12 34.26 37.66
CA ARG A 429 30.23 35.20 37.44
C ARG A 429 31.13 35.30 38.68
N SER A 430 32.47 35.21 38.53
CA SER A 430 33.52 36.03 39.20
C SER A 430 34.93 35.40 39.08
N THR A 431 35.93 36.26 39.26
CA THR A 431 37.32 36.25 38.74
C THR A 431 38.36 35.56 39.66
N PRO A 432 39.70 35.79 39.56
CA PRO A 432 40.64 34.76 39.09
C PRO A 432 41.70 34.36 40.14
N ASN A 433 42.32 33.18 40.00
CA ASN A 433 43.77 32.96 40.13
C ASN A 433 44.17 31.47 40.25
N ASP A 434 45.38 31.24 39.76
CA ASP A 434 46.39 30.27 40.18
C ASP A 434 46.34 28.78 39.77
N ARG A 435 47.35 28.46 38.94
CA ARG A 435 48.39 27.44 39.08
C ARG A 435 48.02 25.95 39.31
N SER A 436 48.58 25.19 38.37
CA SER A 436 49.49 24.03 38.54
C SER A 436 48.90 22.63 38.73
N THR A 437 49.40 21.73 37.86
CA THR A 437 49.88 20.34 38.09
C THR A 437 48.88 19.36 38.73
N GLU A 438 48.70 18.10 38.34
CA GLU A 438 49.40 17.05 37.60
C GLU A 438 48.99 15.77 38.37
N ASN A 439 48.76 14.65 37.68
CA ASN A 439 48.78 13.28 38.23
C ASN A 439 47.75 12.87 39.29
N GLN A 440 47.45 11.60 39.56
CA GLN A 440 47.43 10.32 38.85
C GLN A 440 46.84 9.36 39.91
N GLN A 441 46.18 8.27 39.48
CA GLN A 441 45.96 7.05 40.29
C GLN A 441 45.01 7.19 41.50
N SER A 442 44.34 6.18 42.02
CA SER A 442 44.00 4.81 41.64
C SER A 442 43.06 4.36 42.76
N PHE A 443 41.94 3.72 42.44
CA PHE A 443 41.00 3.19 43.43
C PHE A 443 41.52 1.87 44.01
N THR A 444 41.60 1.79 45.34
CA THR A 444 41.64 0.53 46.10
C THR A 444 40.53 0.51 47.15
N VAL A 445 39.84 -0.63 47.19
CA VAL A 445 38.68 -0.98 47.99
C VAL A 445 39.11 -1.44 49.39
N SER A 446 38.40 -1.03 50.46
CA SER A 446 37.86 -1.94 51.49
C SER A 446 37.21 -1.23 52.71
N PRO A 447 36.38 -1.95 53.51
CA PRO A 447 35.16 -1.43 54.12
C PRO A 447 35.19 -1.37 55.65
N SER A 448 34.26 -0.63 56.28
CA SER A 448 33.86 -0.91 57.68
C SER A 448 32.61 -0.17 58.18
N LYS A 449 31.72 -0.96 58.83
CA LYS A 449 30.97 -0.73 60.09
C LYS A 449 29.90 0.39 60.11
N ILE A 450 28.61 0.02 60.13
CA ILE A 450 27.73 -0.28 61.30
C ILE A 450 27.60 0.91 62.27
N GLN A 451 26.41 1.54 62.31
CA GLN A 451 25.67 1.70 63.57
C GLN A 451 24.18 2.04 63.35
N SER A 452 23.39 1.42 64.22
CA SER A 452 21.93 1.38 64.30
C SER A 452 21.34 2.57 65.07
N HIS A 453 20.14 3.00 64.69
CA HIS A 453 19.17 3.58 65.64
C HIS A 453 17.78 2.99 65.42
N HIS A 454 17.24 2.41 66.50
CA HIS A 454 15.86 1.95 66.62
C HIS A 454 14.92 3.11 66.99
N GLY A 455 13.72 3.11 66.40
CA GLY A 455 12.55 3.85 66.85
C GLY A 455 11.27 3.15 66.40
N HIS A 456 10.46 2.70 67.37
CA HIS A 456 9.24 1.89 67.23
C HIS A 456 8.07 2.54 66.45
N ARG A 457 7.34 1.75 65.64
CA ARG A 457 5.91 1.39 65.85
C ARG A 457 5.29 0.48 64.76
N LYS A 458 4.85 -0.71 65.22
CA LYS A 458 3.67 -1.57 64.91
C LYS A 458 3.32 -2.06 63.47
N PRO A 459 2.63 -3.23 63.37
CA PRO A 459 2.71 -4.16 62.23
C PRO A 459 1.44 -4.20 61.38
N THR A 460 1.55 -4.61 60.11
CA THR A 460 0.51 -5.36 59.37
C THR A 460 1.05 -5.97 58.06
N ASP A 461 0.93 -7.30 57.96
CA ASP A 461 0.66 -8.15 56.79
C ASP A 461 1.40 -7.95 55.46
N ASP A 462 2.55 -8.62 55.33
CA ASP A 462 3.07 -9.11 54.05
C ASP A 462 2.77 -10.61 53.92
N ASN A 463 1.71 -10.98 53.19
CA ASN A 463 1.64 -12.33 52.58
C ASN A 463 0.61 -12.53 51.44
N GLU A 464 0.03 -11.48 50.85
CA GLU A 464 -0.95 -11.64 49.75
C GLU A 464 -0.48 -11.25 48.33
N ASP A 465 0.71 -10.66 48.15
CA ASP A 465 1.00 -9.97 46.88
C ASP A 465 1.80 -10.80 45.84
N SER A 466 2.35 -11.97 46.21
CA SER A 466 3.12 -12.78 45.26
C SER A 466 2.23 -13.64 44.35
N SER A 467 1.09 -14.14 44.83
CA SER A 467 0.16 -14.96 44.04
C SER A 467 -0.68 -14.11 43.06
N SER A 468 -1.07 -12.90 43.49
CA SER A 468 -1.80 -11.88 42.71
C SER A 468 -1.02 -11.44 41.47
N PHE A 469 0.29 -11.25 41.58
CA PHE A 469 1.14 -10.80 40.47
C PHE A 469 1.30 -11.85 39.37
N PHE A 470 1.50 -13.12 39.74
CA PHE A 470 1.59 -14.22 38.78
C PHE A 470 0.24 -14.56 38.13
N TYR A 471 -0.87 -14.43 38.87
CA TYR A 471 -2.22 -14.66 38.33
C TYR A 471 -2.63 -13.54 37.36
N LYS A 472 -2.34 -12.27 37.68
CA LYS A 472 -2.60 -11.12 36.79
C LYS A 472 -1.81 -11.19 35.48
N ARG A 473 -0.58 -11.71 35.50
CA ARG A 473 0.26 -11.89 34.30
C ARG A 473 -0.19 -13.07 33.42
N LYS A 474 -0.72 -14.15 34.03
CA LYS A 474 -1.38 -15.24 33.29
C LYS A 474 -2.72 -14.82 32.71
N LEU A 475 -3.53 -14.04 33.43
CA LEU A 475 -4.85 -13.59 32.96
C LEU A 475 -4.73 -12.58 31.80
N THR A 476 -3.73 -11.68 31.82
CA THR A 476 -3.44 -10.76 30.70
C THR A 476 -2.86 -11.48 29.48
N PHE A 477 -2.06 -12.53 29.68
CA PHE A 477 -1.55 -13.37 28.58
C PHE A 477 -2.66 -14.22 27.93
N VAL A 478 -3.53 -14.84 28.74
CA VAL A 478 -4.66 -15.66 28.25
C VAL A 478 -5.76 -14.79 27.62
N ALA A 479 -6.06 -13.61 28.18
CA ALA A 479 -6.97 -12.65 27.56
C ALA A 479 -6.41 -12.06 26.25
N GLY A 480 -5.09 -11.83 26.19
CA GLY A 480 -4.40 -11.42 24.95
C GLY A 480 -4.47 -12.49 23.86
N ILE A 481 -4.28 -13.77 24.21
CA ILE A 481 -4.44 -14.89 23.27
C ILE A 481 -5.91 -15.04 22.82
N GLY A 482 -6.86 -14.88 23.74
CA GLY A 482 -8.29 -14.90 23.43
C GLY A 482 -8.71 -13.80 22.46
N LEU A 483 -8.27 -12.56 22.68
CA LEU A 483 -8.55 -11.43 21.79
C LEU A 483 -7.89 -11.60 20.41
N VAL A 484 -6.67 -12.14 20.35
CA VAL A 484 -5.99 -12.44 19.09
C VAL A 484 -6.68 -13.59 18.35
N ALA A 485 -7.10 -14.65 19.04
CA ALA A 485 -7.83 -15.77 18.44
C ALA A 485 -9.21 -15.35 17.91
N MET A 486 -9.95 -14.55 18.69
CA MET A 486 -11.22 -13.93 18.28
C MET A 486 -11.04 -13.03 17.06
N PHE A 487 -9.99 -12.22 17.05
CA PHE A 487 -9.67 -11.38 15.90
C PHE A 487 -9.29 -12.20 14.66
N ILE A 488 -8.49 -13.25 14.80
CA ILE A 488 -8.15 -14.16 13.69
C ILE A 488 -9.40 -14.82 13.13
N LEU A 489 -10.37 -15.18 13.99
CA LEU A 489 -11.67 -15.72 13.57
C LEU A 489 -12.51 -14.66 12.83
N ILE A 490 -12.52 -13.42 13.30
CA ILE A 490 -13.20 -12.28 12.65
C ILE A 490 -12.58 -12.00 11.27
N LEU A 491 -11.25 -11.93 11.19
CA LEU A 491 -10.52 -11.70 9.94
C LEU A 491 -10.72 -12.86 8.95
N ALA A 492 -10.59 -14.10 9.42
CA ALA A 492 -10.81 -15.28 8.59
C ALA A 492 -12.27 -15.40 8.11
N TYR A 493 -13.24 -15.05 8.95
CA TYR A 493 -14.65 -15.02 8.57
C TYR A 493 -14.96 -13.87 7.59
N ALA A 494 -14.40 -12.68 7.80
CA ALA A 494 -14.56 -11.54 6.89
C ALA A 494 -13.98 -11.85 5.51
N ILE A 495 -12.79 -12.46 5.44
CA ILE A 495 -12.18 -12.93 4.19
C ILE A 495 -13.08 -14.00 3.52
N ARG A 496 -13.52 -15.03 4.27
CA ARG A 496 -14.30 -16.17 3.75
C ARG A 496 -15.74 -15.81 3.33
N ARG A 497 -16.41 -14.91 4.05
CA ARG A 497 -17.75 -14.42 3.66
C ARG A 497 -17.66 -13.56 2.39
N ARG A 498 -16.55 -12.85 2.19
CA ARG A 498 -16.28 -12.04 1.00
C ARG A 498 -16.03 -12.90 -0.24
N GLU A 499 -15.32 -14.02 -0.11
CA GLU A 499 -15.18 -15.04 -1.16
C GLU A 499 -16.56 -15.62 -1.58
N ASN A 500 -17.45 -15.89 -0.61
CA ASN A 500 -18.79 -16.44 -0.89
C ASN A 500 -19.74 -15.44 -1.58
N ILE A 501 -19.61 -14.14 -1.31
CA ILE A 501 -20.40 -13.11 -2.00
C ILE A 501 -19.92 -12.95 -3.46
N ASN A 502 -18.60 -13.00 -3.69
CA ASN A 502 -18.03 -12.96 -5.04
C ASN A 502 -18.44 -14.19 -5.88
N LEU A 503 -18.56 -15.39 -5.28
CA LEU A 503 -19.12 -16.57 -5.94
C LEU A 503 -20.59 -16.37 -6.37
N PHE A 504 -21.38 -15.61 -5.60
CA PHE A 504 -22.78 -15.31 -5.93
C PHE A 504 -22.93 -14.24 -7.01
N VAL A 505 -22.00 -13.27 -7.08
CA VAL A 505 -21.97 -12.24 -8.13
C VAL A 505 -21.43 -12.80 -9.45
N ASN A 506 -20.40 -13.65 -9.41
CA ASN A 506 -19.89 -14.36 -10.60
C ASN A 506 -20.91 -15.34 -11.18
N ARG A 507 -21.73 -16.02 -10.36
CA ARG A 507 -22.82 -16.86 -10.89
C ARG A 507 -23.90 -16.09 -11.65
N ARG A 508 -24.11 -14.79 -11.37
CA ARG A 508 -25.06 -13.97 -12.15
C ARG A 508 -24.49 -13.49 -13.50
N HIS A 509 -23.16 -13.43 -13.65
CA HIS A 509 -22.52 -12.95 -14.88
C HIS A 509 -22.14 -14.06 -15.87
N VAL A 510 -22.20 -15.34 -15.46
CA VAL A 510 -21.94 -16.50 -16.34
C VAL A 510 -23.22 -16.99 -17.06
N GLY A 511 -24.34 -16.28 -16.92
CA GLY A 511 -25.65 -16.66 -17.48
C GLY A 511 -26.17 -15.76 -18.60
N MET A 512 -25.36 -15.45 -19.62
CA MET A 512 -25.87 -14.88 -20.88
C MET A 512 -25.54 -15.81 -22.05
N THR A 513 -26.31 -16.88 -22.16
CA THR A 513 -26.44 -17.65 -23.41
C THR A 513 -27.31 -16.86 -24.39
N ARG A 514 -26.83 -16.71 -25.63
CA ARG A 514 -27.57 -16.15 -26.79
C ARG A 514 -29.00 -16.69 -26.87
N PRO A 515 -30.03 -15.87 -27.15
CA PRO A 515 -31.32 -16.40 -27.54
C PRO A 515 -31.24 -16.88 -29.00
N SER A 516 -31.44 -18.18 -29.19
CA SER A 516 -31.85 -18.78 -30.45
C SER A 516 -33.32 -18.47 -30.72
N LYS A 517 -33.59 -18.11 -31.98
CA LYS A 517 -34.86 -18.16 -32.73
C LYS A 517 -36.11 -18.70 -32.02
N PHE A 518 -37.20 -17.95 -32.15
CA PHE A 518 -38.54 -18.49 -32.37
C PHE A 518 -39.11 -17.83 -33.63
N ASP A 519 -39.52 -18.67 -34.58
CA ASP A 519 -40.26 -18.34 -35.79
C ASP A 519 -41.77 -18.28 -35.47
N ASP A 520 -42.44 -17.34 -36.17
CA ASP A 520 -43.80 -17.33 -36.74
C ASP A 520 -45.04 -17.65 -35.88
N ASP A 521 -45.98 -16.69 -35.74
CA ASP A 521 -47.12 -16.52 -36.67
C ASP A 521 -48.06 -15.35 -36.28
N ASP A 522 -48.75 -14.85 -37.33
CA ASP A 522 -49.94 -13.99 -37.40
C ASP A 522 -49.84 -12.44 -37.55
N GLU A 523 -50.02 -12.06 -38.83
CA GLU A 523 -50.38 -10.80 -39.52
C GLU A 523 -51.15 -9.70 -38.76
N VAL A 524 -50.89 -8.42 -39.09
CA VAL A 524 -51.74 -7.56 -39.95
C VAL A 524 -50.92 -6.41 -40.55
N ASP A 525 -51.08 -6.26 -41.87
CA ASP A 525 -50.47 -5.37 -42.86
C ASP A 525 -51.13 -3.98 -42.93
N ILE A 526 -50.36 -2.87 -43.04
CA ILE A 526 -50.80 -1.60 -43.66
C ILE A 526 -49.59 -0.84 -44.27
N TRP A 527 -49.42 -0.96 -45.59
CA TRP A 527 -49.01 0.04 -46.61
C TRP A 527 -47.83 0.99 -46.29
N SER A 528 -46.72 1.05 -47.05
CA SER A 528 -46.69 1.54 -48.44
C SER A 528 -45.29 1.37 -49.07
N ARG A 529 -45.27 0.95 -50.33
CA ARG A 529 -44.20 0.98 -51.36
C ARG A 529 -44.90 1.44 -52.67
N PRO A 530 -44.28 1.62 -53.87
CA PRO A 530 -42.87 1.58 -54.36
C PRO A 530 -42.67 2.72 -55.43
N PRO A 531 -42.02 2.61 -56.63
CA PRO A 531 -41.09 1.61 -57.22
C PRO A 531 -39.89 2.19 -58.04
N SER A 532 -38.84 1.40 -58.33
CA SER A 532 -38.53 0.75 -59.64
C SER A 532 -37.05 1.08 -59.99
N SER A 533 -36.23 0.33 -60.74
CA SER A 533 -36.29 -0.97 -61.42
C SER A 533 -34.87 -1.35 -61.89
N ASP A 534 -34.68 -2.66 -62.08
CA ASP A 534 -33.88 -3.35 -63.12
C ASP A 534 -32.32 -3.39 -63.09
N LYS A 535 -31.83 -4.65 -63.07
CA LYS A 535 -30.84 -5.31 -63.97
C LYS A 535 -29.44 -4.67 -64.08
N THR A 536 -28.29 -5.35 -64.04
CA THR A 536 -27.86 -6.67 -64.54
C THR A 536 -26.37 -6.85 -64.17
N VAL A 537 -25.89 -8.09 -64.01
CA VAL A 537 -24.46 -8.47 -63.92
C VAL A 537 -23.96 -8.86 -65.33
N PRO A 538 -22.66 -8.69 -65.66
CA PRO A 538 -21.78 -9.87 -65.77
C PRO A 538 -20.34 -9.69 -65.27
N MET A 539 -19.74 -10.83 -64.88
CA MET A 539 -18.34 -11.09 -64.50
C MET A 539 -17.33 -10.97 -65.67
N ILE A 540 -16.02 -10.89 -65.33
CA ILE A 540 -14.85 -11.65 -65.88
C ILE A 540 -13.62 -11.33 -64.97
N HIS A 541 -13.07 -12.26 -64.16
CA HIS A 541 -11.85 -13.09 -64.34
C HIS A 541 -10.56 -12.32 -64.74
N ALA A 542 -9.34 -12.52 -64.21
CA ALA A 542 -8.62 -13.66 -63.60
C ALA A 542 -7.43 -13.12 -62.73
N ARG A 543 -7.00 -13.75 -61.63
CA ARG A 543 -5.87 -14.73 -61.46
C ARG A 543 -4.65 -14.46 -62.36
N PHE A 544 -3.38 -14.62 -62.00
CA PHE A 544 -2.57 -15.44 -61.06
C PHE A 544 -1.34 -14.57 -60.68
N SER A 545 -0.50 -14.84 -59.68
CA SER A 545 -0.04 -16.06 -59.00
C SER A 545 0.65 -15.66 -57.70
#